data_AF-X1T6I6-F1
#
_entry.id   AF-X1T6I6-F1
#
_cell.length_a   1.000
_cell.length_b   1.000
_cell.length_c   1.000
_cell.angle_alpha   90.00
_cell.angle_beta   90.00
_cell.angle_gamma   90.00
#
_symmetry.space_group_name_H-M   'P 1'
#
loop_
_entity.id
_entity.type
_entity.pdbx_description
1 polymer ?
#
loop_
_entity_poly.entity_id
_entity_poly.type
_entity_poly.pdbx_seq_one_letter_code
_entity_poly.pdbx_strand_id
1 'polypeptide(L)'
;PQAINTTTPEGRMFLHILMVLAEYERELTINRINSGLDKAKSEGKKLGRPEGATDKKRRRTSGYHLRWNKQSTPNKSKISPL
;
A
#
# COMPACT_ATOMS: atom_id res chain seq x y z
N PRO A 1 -18.54 10.00 26.28
CA PRO A 1 -18.44 9.92 24.80
C PRO A 1 -19.82 9.70 24.18
N GLN A 2 -20.27 10.62 23.34
CA GLN A 2 -21.51 10.45 22.59
C GLN A 2 -21.24 9.47 21.44
N ALA A 3 -21.90 8.32 21.43
CA ALA A 3 -21.75 7.31 20.39
C ALA A 3 -22.66 7.67 19.20
N ILE A 4 -22.09 7.74 18.00
CA ILE A 4 -22.87 7.94 16.77
C ILE A 4 -23.57 6.63 16.45
N ASN A 5 -24.90 6.66 16.44
CA ASN A 5 -25.69 5.50 16.05
C ASN A 5 -25.68 5.33 14.52
N THR A 6 -24.89 4.39 14.01
CA THR A 6 -24.73 4.14 12.57
C THR A 6 -25.91 3.39 11.93
N THR A 7 -26.95 3.01 12.70
CA THR A 7 -28.16 2.37 12.15
C THR A 7 -29.22 3.40 11.73
N THR A 8 -29.10 4.67 12.11
CA THR A 8 -29.99 5.74 11.66
C THR A 8 -29.55 6.29 10.29
N PRO A 9 -30.47 6.85 9.48
CA PRO A 9 -30.09 7.52 8.24
C PRO A 9 -29.05 8.63 8.42
N GLU A 10 -29.19 9.42 9.50
CA GLU A 10 -28.23 10.48 9.88
C GLU A 10 -26.85 9.90 10.20
N GLY A 11 -26.77 8.85 11.02
CA GLY A 11 -25.49 8.24 11.39
C GLY A 11 -24.77 7.59 10.22
N ARG A 12 -25.51 7.03 9.25
CA ARG A 12 -24.93 6.54 7.99
C ARG A 12 -24.39 7.68 7.13
N MET A 13 -25.14 8.77 6.98
CA MET A 13 -24.68 9.95 6.25
C MET A 13 -23.37 10.48 6.85
N PHE A 14 -23.33 10.66 8.17
CA PHE A 14 -22.13 11.13 8.86
C PHE A 14 -20.94 10.19 8.65
N LEU A 15 -21.16 8.87 8.74
CA LEU A 15 -20.13 7.88 8.45
C LEU A 15 -19.60 8.00 7.02
N HIS A 16 -20.46 8.19 6.02
CA HIS A 16 -20.03 8.37 4.63
C HIS A 16 -19.20 9.64 4.43
N ILE A 17 -19.58 10.75 5.07
CA ILE A 17 -18.78 11.98 5.03
C ILE A 17 -17.38 11.73 5.61
N LEU A 18 -17.29 11.05 6.75
CA LEU A 18 -16.00 10.68 7.34
C LEU A 18 -15.18 9.78 6.43
N MET A 19 -15.80 8.84 5.72
CA MET A 19 -15.12 7.99 4.74
C MET A 19 -14.52 8.81 3.61
N VAL A 20 -15.29 9.73 3.02
CA VAL A 20 -14.81 10.62 1.95
C VAL A 20 -13.66 11.50 2.44
N LEU A 21 -13.75 12.03 3.66
CA LEU A 21 -12.66 12.81 4.26
C LEU A 21 -11.41 11.97 4.49
N ALA A 22 -11.56 10.73 4.98
CA ALA A 22 -10.43 9.83 5.20
C ALA A 22 -9.72 9.46 3.90
N GLU A 23 -10.48 9.27 2.81
CA GLU A 23 -9.93 9.04 1.47
C GLU A 23 -9.15 10.25 0.97
N TYR A 24 -9.74 11.45 1.05
CA TYR A 24 -9.10 12.70 0.65
C TYR A 24 -7.79 12.96 1.41
N GLU A 25 -7.79 12.81 2.73
CA GLU A 25 -6.58 13.00 3.56
C GLU A 25 -5.48 11.99 3.21
N ARG A 26 -5.86 10.75 2.88
CA ARG A 26 -4.91 9.73 2.44
C ARG A 26 -4.26 10.12 1.12
N GLU A 27 -5.04 10.58 0.14
CA GLU A 27 -4.53 11.05 -1.15
C GLU A 27 -3.60 12.26 -0.98
N LEU A 28 -4.00 13.24 -0.17
CA LEU A 28 -3.19 14.41 0.12
C LEU A 28 -1.84 14.03 0.77
N THR A 29 -1.86 13.07 1.70
CA THR A 29 -0.65 12.54 2.33
C THR A 29 0.26 11.86 1.31
N ILE A 30 -0.29 11.03 0.42
CA ILE A 30 0.48 10.37 -0.65
C ILE A 30 1.12 11.42 -1.57
N ASN A 31 0.35 12.43 -1.99
CA ASN A 31 0.83 13.50 -2.87
C ASN A 31 2.00 14.27 -2.25
N ARG A 32 1.92 14.60 -0.95
CA ARG A 32 3.02 15.25 -0.22
C ARG A 32 4.27 14.37 -0.16
N ILE A 33 4.11 13.08 0.11
CA ILE A 33 5.24 12.14 0.15
C ILE A 33 5.91 12.06 -1.22
N ASN A 34 5.14 11.90 -2.29
CA ASN A 34 5.67 11.83 -3.66
C ASN A 34 6.41 13.11 -4.04
N SER A 35 5.84 14.28 -3.76
CA SER A 35 6.51 15.56 -3.97
C SER A 35 7.84 15.67 -3.22
N GLY A 36 7.89 15.20 -1.96
CA GLY A 36 9.12 15.16 -1.18
C GLY A 36 10.16 14.18 -1.74
N LEU A 37 9.74 13.02 -2.21
CA LEU A 37 10.60 12.03 -2.86
C LEU A 37 11.18 12.58 -4.17
N ASP A 38 10.38 13.25 -4.98
CA ASP A 38 10.82 13.81 -6.26
C ASP A 38 11.81 14.95 -6.04
N LYS A 39 11.58 15.81 -5.03
CA LYS A 39 12.58 16.78 -4.58
C LYS A 39 13.89 16.10 -4.17
N ALA A 40 13.83 15.07 -3.33
CA ALA A 40 15.03 14.35 -2.90
C ALA A 40 15.79 13.70 -4.07
N LYS A 41 15.07 13.14 -5.06
CA LYS A 41 15.67 12.64 -6.30
C LYS A 41 16.35 13.75 -7.10
N SER A 42 15.72 14.93 -7.24
CA SER A 42 16.31 16.07 -7.96
C SER A 42 17.57 16.62 -7.29
N GLU A 43 17.66 16.50 -5.97
CA GLU A 43 18.86 16.84 -5.18
C GLU A 43 19.95 15.75 -5.28
N GLY A 44 19.70 14.65 -6.01
CA GLY A 44 20.64 13.55 -6.19
C GLY A 44 20.78 12.62 -4.98
N LYS A 45 19.85 12.67 -4.01
CA LYS A 45 19.88 11.76 -2.86
C LYS A 45 19.60 10.33 -3.32
N LYS A 46 20.50 9.40 -2.97
CA LYS A 46 20.27 7.96 -3.16
C LYS A 46 19.19 7.49 -2.18
N LEU A 47 17.98 7.27 -2.68
CA LEU A 47 16.86 6.73 -1.92
C LEU A 47 16.92 5.20 -1.88
N GLY A 48 16.28 4.60 -0.88
CA GLY A 48 16.24 3.16 -0.70
C GLY A 48 17.44 2.60 0.06
N ARG A 49 17.66 1.28 -0.07
CA ARG A 49 18.73 0.60 0.65
C ARG A 49 20.08 0.90 -0.02
N PRO A 50 21.12 1.31 0.72
CA PRO A 50 22.44 1.53 0.15
C PRO A 50 23.07 0.23 -0.37
N GLU A 51 23.73 0.33 -1.52
CA GLU A 51 24.54 -0.75 -2.09
C GLU A 51 25.71 -1.07 -1.14
N GLY A 52 26.00 -2.36 -0.92
CA GLY A 52 27.10 -2.80 -0.06
C GLY A 52 26.82 -2.77 1.45
N ALA A 53 25.62 -2.38 1.89
CA ALA A 53 25.19 -2.65 3.27
C ALA A 53 24.98 -4.16 3.44
N THR A 54 26.07 -4.88 3.73
CA THR A 54 26.04 -6.29 4.12
C THR A 54 25.10 -6.45 5.30
N ASP A 55 23.95 -7.09 5.10
CA ASP A 55 23.23 -7.63 6.25
C ASP A 55 24.19 -8.60 6.94
N LYS A 56 24.45 -8.46 8.24
CA LYS A 56 25.24 -9.46 9.00
C LYS A 56 24.66 -10.88 8.86
N LYS A 57 23.42 -11.03 8.40
CA LYS A 57 22.74 -12.29 8.09
C LYS A 57 22.02 -12.20 6.74
N ARG A 58 22.13 -13.22 5.88
CA ARG A 58 21.34 -13.33 4.65
C ARG A 58 19.85 -13.16 4.97
N ARG A 59 19.21 -12.11 4.43
CA ARG A 59 17.77 -11.89 4.58
C ARG A 59 17.02 -13.17 4.18
N ARG A 60 16.08 -13.64 5.00
CA ARG A 60 15.23 -14.79 4.66
C ARG A 60 14.36 -14.44 3.44
N THR A 61 14.83 -14.79 2.25
CA THR A 61 14.13 -14.58 0.97
C THR A 61 12.95 -15.53 0.77
N SER A 62 12.90 -16.62 1.56
CA SER A 62 11.85 -17.65 1.47
C SER A 62 10.45 -17.07 1.59
N GLY A 63 10.20 -16.17 2.54
CA GLY A 63 8.88 -15.57 2.74
C GLY A 63 8.40 -14.71 1.57
N TYR A 64 9.32 -14.02 0.88
CA TYR A 64 8.99 -13.19 -0.28
C TYR A 64 8.67 -14.04 -1.52
N HIS A 65 9.51 -15.05 -1.82
CA HIS A 65 9.27 -15.97 -2.93
C HIS A 65 8.00 -16.82 -2.75
N LEU A 66 7.68 -17.23 -1.52
CA LEU A 66 6.44 -17.96 -1.22
C LEU A 66 5.18 -17.11 -1.47
N ARG A 67 5.22 -15.80 -1.18
CA ARG A 67 4.10 -14.88 -1.43
C ARG A 67 3.89 -14.65 -2.93
N TRP A 68 4.98 -14.43 -3.68
CA TRP A 68 4.92 -14.19 -5.12
C TRP A 68 4.45 -15.44 -5.88
N ASN A 69 5.01 -16.62 -5.58
CA ASN A 69 4.61 -17.86 -6.24
C ASN A 69 3.15 -18.28 -5.98
N LYS A 70 2.56 -17.89 -4.83
CA LYS A 70 1.11 -18.13 -4.57
C LYS A 70 0.19 -17.21 -5.38
N GLN A 71 0.67 -16.05 -5.82
CA GLN A 71 -0.13 -15.07 -6.56
C GLN A 71 -0.06 -15.30 -8.08
N SER A 72 0.99 -15.96 -8.59
CA SER A 72 1.26 -16.09 -10.04
C SER A 72 0.76 -17.37 -10.71
N THR A 73 -0.03 -18.23 -10.05
CA THR A 73 -0.63 -19.38 -10.76
C THR A 73 -1.98 -18.96 -11.37
N PRO A 74 -2.06 -18.63 -12.67
CA PRO A 74 -3.34 -18.61 -13.35
C PRO A 74 -3.93 -20.03 -13.32
N ASN A 75 -5.25 -20.11 -13.18
CA ASN A 75 -6.00 -21.35 -13.08
C ASN A 75 -5.67 -22.27 -14.27
N LYS A 76 -5.06 -23.44 -14.00
CA LYS A 76 -4.71 -24.46 -15.01
C LYS A 76 -5.94 -25.01 -15.77
N SER A 77 -7.17 -24.71 -15.35
CA SER A 77 -8.39 -25.18 -16.01
C SER A 77 -8.76 -24.46 -17.33
N LYS A 78 -7.98 -23.46 -17.78
CA LYS A 78 -8.22 -22.75 -19.04
C LYS A 78 -7.13 -22.93 -20.11
N ILE A 79 -6.34 -23.99 -20.03
CA ILE A 79 -5.39 -24.37 -21.09
C ILE A 79 -5.88 -25.67 -21.70
N SER A 80 -6.82 -25.58 -22.64
CA SER A 80 -7.09 -26.68 -23.57
C SER A 80 -5.96 -26.70 -24.60
N PRO A 81 -5.18 -27.79 -24.74
CA PRO A 81 -4.40 -27.99 -25.96
C PRO A 81 -5.41 -28.28 -27.08
N LEU A 82 -5.19 -27.62 -28.23
CA LEU A 82 -5.94 -27.69 -29.49
C LEU A 82 -6.97 -28.84 -29.64
#